data_AF-A0A6A0IHP3-F1
#
_entry.id   AF-A0A6A0IHP3-F1
#
_cell.length_a   1.000
_cell.length_b   1.000
_cell.length_c   1.000
_cell.angle_alpha   90.00
_cell.angle_beta   90.00
_cell.angle_gamma   90.00
#
_symmetry.space_group_name_H-M   'P 1'
#
loop_
_entity.id
_entity.type
_entity.pdbx_description
1 polymer ?
#
loop_
_entity_poly.entity_id
_entity_poly.type
_entity_poly.pdbx_seq_one_letter_code
_entity_poly.pdbx_strand_id
1 'polypeptide(L)'
;MTRGDVARDIVDLTPLQRRLTSGLDAALAVASAAVVLSWVLGRPLLYSQAAPVTSPFTAFSLLVLVLVRQARLRDPDWPVTLNFAMTGLVLGGNVSSIVMISLMPAKLWASFSAVVLTSVMTSIGLVLFCLYDLVIVFRQTPRSAFLLDDMLLHLALVPGGLSLLGYLLGNPTYLSVHADPRVGISVLEMGLMALYAAGAVVSNPRLFLWGFLASGWTNRLVFAGLFANQFVAPLVVALIFSGTGGKGPGIELFVMLAGVVTTISFLLLQARVQVRQAG
;
A
#
# COMPACT_ATOMS: atom_id res chain seq x y z
N MET A 1 -10.14 32.22 19.15
CA MET A 1 -10.14 30.88 18.52
C MET A 1 -10.65 29.89 19.55
N THR A 2 -11.82 29.32 19.29
CA THR A 2 -12.61 28.52 20.25
C THR A 2 -12.13 27.08 20.31
N ARG A 3 -11.77 26.65 21.53
CA ARG A 3 -11.96 25.32 22.15
C ARG A 3 -12.78 24.34 21.29
N GLY A 4 -12.12 23.57 20.43
CA GLY A 4 -12.80 22.66 19.50
C GLY A 4 -11.94 21.57 18.85
N ASP A 5 -10.63 21.55 19.11
CA ASP A 5 -9.74 20.53 18.55
C ASP A 5 -9.75 19.28 19.44
N VAL A 6 -10.81 18.49 19.27
CA VAL A 6 -10.81 17.09 19.71
C VAL A 6 -9.62 16.41 19.04
N ALA A 7 -8.64 16.00 19.85
CA ALA A 7 -7.39 15.36 19.46
C ALA A 7 -7.56 14.42 18.26
N ARG A 8 -6.98 14.81 17.12
CA ARG A 8 -7.03 14.02 15.89
C ARG A 8 -5.75 13.23 15.66
N ASP A 9 -5.94 12.13 14.96
CA ASP A 9 -4.95 11.39 14.17
C ASP A 9 -3.93 10.48 14.87
N ILE A 10 -3.01 10.97 15.71
CA ILE A 10 -1.88 10.13 16.16
C ILE A 10 -1.52 10.32 17.65
N VAL A 11 -2.33 11.10 18.38
CA VAL A 11 -2.02 11.54 19.75
C VAL A 11 -2.06 10.38 20.77
N ASP A 12 -2.76 9.28 20.46
CA ASP A 12 -2.99 8.16 21.40
C ASP A 12 -2.05 6.96 21.20
N LEU A 13 -0.91 7.12 20.53
CA LEU A 13 0.05 6.00 20.39
C LEU A 13 0.77 5.71 21.71
N THR A 14 0.82 4.43 22.08
CA THR A 14 1.69 3.96 23.16
C THR A 14 3.17 4.24 22.84
N PRO A 15 4.06 4.34 23.86
CA PRO A 15 5.49 4.57 23.61
C PRO A 15 6.12 3.52 22.68
N LEU A 16 5.66 2.26 22.77
CA LEU A 16 6.12 1.18 21.90
C LEU A 16 5.66 1.41 20.46
N GLN A 17 4.38 1.67 20.22
CA GLN A 17 3.87 1.94 18.87
C GLN A 17 4.57 3.14 18.25
N ARG A 18 4.76 4.23 19.00
CA ARG A 18 5.49 5.42 18.52
C ARG A 18 6.93 5.09 18.10
N ARG A 19 7.65 4.29 18.89
CA ARG A 19 9.01 3.83 18.57
C ARG A 19 9.02 2.93 17.33
N LEU A 20 8.09 1.97 17.25
CA LEU A 20 7.98 1.08 16.10
C LEU A 20 7.65 1.85 14.83
N THR A 21 6.62 2.69 14.83
CA THR A 21 6.27 3.54 13.68
C THR A 21 7.45 4.41 13.27
N SER A 22 8.12 5.07 14.22
CA SER A 22 9.30 5.90 13.92
C SER A 22 10.47 5.11 13.33
N GLY A 23 10.70 3.87 13.81
CA GLY A 23 11.74 3.00 13.27
C GLY A 23 11.42 2.52 11.85
N LEU A 24 10.18 2.09 11.60
CA LEU A 24 9.71 1.67 10.28
C LEU A 24 9.78 2.82 9.28
N ASP A 25 9.29 3.99 9.68
CA ASP A 25 9.33 5.22 8.89
C ASP A 25 10.77 5.66 8.62
N ALA A 26 11.67 5.62 9.61
CA ALA A 26 13.08 5.96 9.39
C ALA A 26 13.75 5.00 8.39
N ALA A 27 13.53 3.70 8.53
CA ALA A 27 14.05 2.71 7.58
C ALA A 27 13.52 2.95 6.16
N LEU A 28 12.21 3.21 6.03
CA LEU A 28 11.58 3.50 4.75
C LEU A 28 12.09 4.82 4.14
N ALA A 29 12.22 5.88 4.94
CA ALA A 29 12.73 7.16 4.47
C ALA A 29 14.17 7.05 3.97
N VAL A 30 15.05 6.35 4.71
CA VAL A 30 16.43 6.11 4.30
C VAL A 30 16.49 5.28 3.01
N ALA A 31 15.72 4.19 2.93
CA ALA A 31 15.71 3.35 1.74
C ALA A 31 15.16 4.09 0.52
N SER A 32 14.06 4.82 0.65
CA SER A 32 13.50 5.66 -0.41
C SER A 32 14.44 6.76 -0.85
N ALA A 33 15.09 7.47 0.09
CA ALA A 33 16.09 8.48 -0.22
C ALA A 33 17.29 7.88 -0.97
N ALA A 34 17.77 6.70 -0.55
CA ALA A 34 18.84 6.00 -1.24
C ALA A 34 18.46 5.65 -2.69
N VAL A 35 17.22 5.18 -2.93
CA VAL A 35 16.73 4.92 -4.29
C VAL A 35 16.71 6.22 -5.11
N VAL A 36 16.12 7.31 -4.60
CA VAL A 36 16.09 8.60 -5.32
C VAL A 36 17.50 9.11 -5.63
N LEU A 37 18.41 9.11 -4.65
CA LEU A 37 19.80 9.53 -4.84
C LEU A 37 20.53 8.65 -5.86
N SER A 38 20.30 7.34 -5.83
CA SER A 38 20.91 6.42 -6.80
C SER A 38 20.50 6.73 -8.25
N TRP A 39 19.25 7.15 -8.47
CA TRP A 39 18.77 7.62 -9.76
C TRP A 39 19.44 8.94 -10.17
N VAL A 40 19.55 9.91 -9.26
CA VAL A 40 20.23 11.19 -9.51
C VAL A 40 21.71 10.99 -9.87
N LEU A 41 22.37 10.04 -9.22
CA LEU A 41 23.77 9.68 -9.49
C LEU A 41 23.96 8.82 -10.76
N GLY A 42 22.87 8.49 -11.47
CA GLY A 42 22.90 7.66 -12.67
C GLY A 42 23.24 6.18 -12.40
N ARG A 43 23.08 5.72 -11.16
CA ARG A 43 23.37 4.34 -10.73
C ARG A 43 22.18 3.76 -9.94
N PRO A 44 21.03 3.51 -10.59
CA PRO A 44 19.85 3.07 -9.86
C PRO A 44 20.08 1.74 -9.13
N LEU A 45 19.56 1.62 -7.91
CA LEU A 45 19.69 0.39 -7.11
C LEU A 45 18.98 -0.79 -7.80
N LEU A 46 19.66 -1.94 -7.84
CA LEU A 46 19.14 -3.19 -8.41
C LEU A 46 18.63 -3.03 -9.86
N TYR A 47 19.26 -2.14 -10.63
CA TYR A 47 18.85 -1.85 -11.99
C TYR A 47 19.03 -3.05 -12.93
N SER A 48 18.01 -3.29 -13.77
CA SER A 48 18.04 -4.23 -14.88
C SER A 48 17.28 -3.65 -16.06
N GLN A 49 17.74 -3.90 -17.29
CA GLN A 49 17.01 -3.53 -18.51
C GLN A 49 15.90 -4.54 -18.83
N ALA A 50 15.96 -5.74 -18.24
CA ALA A 50 15.09 -6.86 -18.57
C ALA A 50 14.05 -7.20 -17.48
N ALA A 51 14.07 -6.47 -16.37
CA ALA A 51 13.20 -6.73 -15.23
C ALA A 51 12.74 -5.42 -14.57
N PRO A 52 11.63 -5.45 -13.82
CA PRO A 52 11.14 -4.28 -13.10
C PRO A 52 12.18 -3.67 -12.15
N VAL A 53 12.27 -2.35 -12.13
CA VAL A 53 13.17 -1.58 -11.26
C VAL A 53 12.34 -0.61 -10.42
N THR A 54 12.77 -0.33 -9.18
CA THR A 54 12.09 0.67 -8.34
C THR A 54 12.21 2.05 -8.97
N SER A 55 11.06 2.62 -9.34
CA SER A 55 10.97 3.96 -9.92
C SER A 55 11.39 5.04 -8.91
N PRO A 56 12.09 6.11 -9.35
CA PRO A 56 12.39 7.24 -8.48
C PRO A 56 11.11 7.94 -8.00
N PHE A 57 10.03 7.89 -8.80
CA PHE A 57 8.73 8.46 -8.43
C PHE A 57 8.03 7.63 -7.35
N THR A 58 8.17 6.31 -7.35
CA THR A 58 7.67 5.46 -6.28
C THR A 58 8.39 5.76 -4.97
N ALA A 59 9.73 5.78 -5.02
CA ALA A 59 10.56 6.07 -3.86
C ALA A 59 10.26 7.48 -3.30
N PHE A 60 10.13 8.47 -4.18
CA PHE A 60 9.75 9.83 -3.78
C PHE A 60 8.34 9.88 -3.16
N SER A 61 7.36 9.18 -3.75
CA SER A 61 6.00 9.08 -3.20
C SER A 61 6.00 8.53 -1.78
N LEU A 62 6.71 7.42 -1.55
CA LEU A 62 6.84 6.79 -0.23
C LEU A 62 7.59 7.70 0.76
N LEU A 63 8.62 8.39 0.30
CA LEU A 63 9.36 9.36 1.12
C LEU A 63 8.43 10.48 1.61
N VAL A 64 7.65 11.08 0.71
CA VAL A 64 6.69 12.14 1.06
C VAL A 64 5.66 11.63 2.07
N LEU A 65 5.04 10.47 1.82
CA LEU A 65 4.02 9.91 2.71
C LEU A 65 4.57 9.66 4.13
N VAL A 66 5.79 9.12 4.23
CA VAL A 66 6.45 8.89 5.51
C VAL A 66 6.83 10.19 6.21
N LEU A 67 7.34 11.18 5.49
CA LEU A 67 7.67 12.48 6.07
C LEU A 67 6.41 13.18 6.61
N VAL A 68 5.29 13.08 5.90
CA VAL A 68 3.98 13.59 6.35
C VAL A 68 3.51 12.87 7.60
N ARG A 69 3.62 11.53 7.66
CA ARG A 69 3.30 10.75 8.86
C ARG A 69 4.19 11.13 10.05
N GLN A 70 5.50 11.28 9.83
CA GLN A 70 6.46 11.71 10.85
C GLN A 70 6.20 13.13 11.34
N ALA A 71 5.80 14.04 10.45
CA ALA A 71 5.43 15.40 10.83
C ALA A 71 4.22 15.39 11.77
N ARG A 72 3.15 14.68 11.40
CA ARG A 72 1.96 14.49 12.26
C ARG A 72 2.29 13.82 13.61
N LEU A 73 3.27 12.93 13.64
CA LEU A 73 3.72 12.23 14.87
C LEU A 73 4.46 13.12 15.85
N ARG A 74 5.19 14.12 15.35
CA ARG A 74 6.12 14.96 16.13
C ARG A 74 5.58 16.35 16.41
N ASP A 75 4.74 16.86 15.53
CA ASP A 75 4.14 18.18 15.62
C ASP A 75 2.62 18.04 15.77
N PRO A 76 2.09 18.21 16.99
CA PRO A 76 0.65 18.20 17.24
C PRO A 76 -0.13 19.27 16.47
N ASP A 77 0.54 20.37 16.09
CA ASP A 77 -0.05 21.51 15.39
C ASP A 77 0.18 21.44 13.87
N TRP A 78 0.64 20.29 13.35
CA TRP A 78 0.90 20.09 11.93
C TRP A 78 -0.31 20.50 11.08
N PRO A 79 -0.17 21.46 10.14
CA PRO A 79 -1.30 21.98 9.40
C PRO A 79 -1.99 20.92 8.54
N VAL A 80 -3.29 20.75 8.74
CA VAL A 80 -4.13 19.85 7.94
C VAL A 80 -4.05 20.18 6.44
N THR A 81 -3.94 21.47 6.10
CA THR A 81 -3.76 21.92 4.70
C THR A 81 -2.46 21.42 4.09
N LEU A 82 -1.36 21.42 4.84
CA LEU A 82 -0.06 20.93 4.38
C LEU A 82 -0.07 19.41 4.23
N ASN A 83 -0.74 18.70 5.14
CA ASN A 83 -1.00 17.28 5.00
C ASN A 83 -1.74 16.97 3.68
N PHE A 84 -2.81 17.73 3.36
CA PHE A 84 -3.52 17.56 2.09
C PHE A 84 -2.69 17.92 0.86
N ALA A 85 -1.89 18.99 0.92
CA ALA A 85 -1.04 19.37 -0.20
C ALA A 85 -0.02 18.27 -0.52
N MET A 86 0.65 17.73 0.51
CA MET A 86 1.69 16.72 0.34
C MET A 86 1.12 15.36 -0.07
N THR A 87 0.05 14.90 0.56
CA THR A 87 -0.65 13.66 0.15
C THR A 87 -1.29 13.81 -1.23
N GLY A 88 -1.84 15.00 -1.54
CA GLY A 88 -2.42 15.34 -2.83
C GLY A 88 -1.39 15.36 -3.96
N LEU A 89 -0.17 15.83 -3.71
CA LEU A 89 0.96 15.74 -4.65
C LEU A 89 1.24 14.29 -5.04
N VAL A 90 1.33 13.40 -4.05
CA VAL A 90 1.57 11.97 -4.27
C VAL A 90 0.40 11.35 -5.03
N LEU A 91 -0.84 11.62 -4.61
CA LEU A 91 -2.04 11.11 -5.27
C LEU A 91 -2.11 11.55 -6.73
N GLY A 92 -1.94 12.85 -7.00
CA GLY A 92 -1.97 13.42 -8.34
C GLY A 92 -0.87 12.86 -9.25
N GLY A 93 0.36 12.72 -8.74
CA GLY A 93 1.48 12.14 -9.48
C GLY A 93 1.24 10.69 -9.88
N ASN A 94 0.66 9.88 -8.98
CA ASN A 94 0.36 8.48 -9.26
C ASN A 94 -0.85 8.31 -10.20
N VAL A 95 -1.91 9.13 -10.07
CA VAL A 95 -3.00 9.17 -11.06
C VAL A 95 -2.48 9.58 -12.44
N SER A 96 -1.60 10.58 -12.51
CA SER A 96 -0.96 10.98 -13.76
C SER A 96 -0.11 9.87 -14.35
N SER A 97 0.64 9.12 -13.54
CA SER A 97 1.43 7.96 -13.98
C SER A 97 0.56 6.87 -14.61
N ILE A 98 -0.61 6.57 -14.01
CA ILE A 98 -1.59 5.62 -14.57
C ILE A 98 -2.06 6.10 -15.95
N VAL A 99 -2.45 7.37 -16.06
CA VAL A 99 -2.95 7.96 -17.31
C VAL A 99 -1.87 7.95 -18.38
N MET A 100 -0.63 8.32 -18.05
CA MET A 100 0.50 8.28 -18.97
C MET A 100 0.76 6.87 -19.47
N ILE A 101 0.85 5.87 -18.58
CA ILE A 101 1.06 4.47 -18.99
C ILE A 101 -0.08 3.92 -19.84
N SER A 102 -1.32 4.32 -19.54
CA SER A 102 -2.49 3.79 -20.23
C SER A 102 -2.72 4.41 -21.61
N LEU A 103 -2.33 5.68 -21.81
CA LEU A 103 -2.70 6.45 -23.00
C LEU A 103 -1.52 6.84 -23.89
N MET A 104 -0.30 6.86 -23.37
CA MET A 104 0.84 7.37 -24.11
C MET A 104 1.31 6.38 -25.19
N PRO A 105 1.50 6.83 -26.45
CA PRO A 105 1.95 5.96 -27.53
C PRO A 105 3.34 5.36 -27.29
N ALA A 106 3.56 4.12 -27.73
CA ALA A 106 4.83 3.41 -27.54
C ALA A 106 6.07 4.14 -28.11
N LYS A 107 5.90 4.90 -29.21
CA LYS A 107 6.99 5.71 -29.80
C LYS A 107 7.44 6.84 -28.88
N LEU A 108 6.49 7.46 -28.18
CA LEU A 108 6.76 8.49 -27.17
C LEU A 108 7.38 7.87 -25.92
N TRP A 109 6.97 6.67 -25.52
CA TRP A 109 7.62 5.95 -24.41
C TRP A 109 9.12 5.73 -24.64
N ALA A 110 9.49 5.34 -25.85
CA ALA A 110 10.90 5.09 -26.21
C ALA A 110 11.79 6.34 -26.05
N SER A 111 11.24 7.56 -26.07
CA SER A 111 12.01 8.79 -25.88
C SER A 111 12.37 9.08 -24.41
N PHE A 112 11.75 8.40 -23.44
CA PHE A 112 12.01 8.58 -22.01
C PHE A 112 12.89 7.46 -21.45
N SER A 113 13.98 7.13 -22.14
CA SER A 113 14.86 6.00 -21.78
C SER A 113 15.60 6.17 -20.44
N ALA A 114 15.78 7.42 -20.00
CA ALA A 114 16.55 7.79 -18.82
C ALA A 114 15.78 7.66 -17.49
N VAL A 115 14.45 7.59 -17.51
CA VAL A 115 13.64 7.55 -16.29
C VAL A 115 12.57 6.46 -16.42
N VAL A 116 12.40 5.67 -15.37
CA VAL A 116 11.37 4.62 -15.30
C VAL A 116 10.17 5.18 -14.55
N LEU A 117 8.99 5.15 -15.18
CA LEU A 117 7.74 5.56 -14.55
C LEU A 117 7.23 4.49 -13.57
N THR A 118 6.47 4.94 -12.56
CA THR A 118 5.83 4.03 -11.60
C THR A 118 4.74 3.23 -12.29
N SER A 119 4.74 1.90 -12.13
CA SER A 119 3.77 1.02 -12.78
C SER A 119 2.32 1.37 -12.41
N VAL A 120 1.36 0.93 -13.23
CA VAL A 120 -0.08 1.15 -12.96
C VAL A 120 -0.48 0.52 -11.62
N MET A 121 -0.06 -0.72 -11.36
CA MET A 121 -0.41 -1.42 -10.13
C MET A 121 0.20 -0.76 -8.89
N THR A 122 1.46 -0.35 -8.95
CA THR A 122 2.11 0.40 -7.87
C THR A 122 1.41 1.74 -7.63
N SER A 123 1.06 2.44 -8.71
CA SER A 123 0.35 3.72 -8.64
C SER A 123 -1.02 3.56 -7.98
N ILE A 124 -1.77 2.49 -8.30
CA ILE A 124 -3.04 2.17 -7.63
C ILE A 124 -2.82 1.96 -6.13
N GLY A 125 -1.81 1.18 -5.74
CA GLY A 125 -1.49 0.96 -4.32
C GLY A 125 -1.14 2.26 -3.58
N LEU A 126 -0.34 3.13 -4.20
CA LEU A 126 0.01 4.44 -3.64
C LEU A 126 -1.20 5.38 -3.55
N VAL A 127 -2.08 5.39 -4.55
CA VAL A 127 -3.34 6.15 -4.49
C VAL A 127 -4.21 5.65 -3.33
N LEU A 128 -4.32 4.33 -3.13
CA LEU A 128 -5.07 3.77 -2.01
C LEU A 128 -4.44 4.12 -0.66
N PHE A 129 -3.11 4.14 -0.54
CA PHE A 129 -2.42 4.64 0.65
C PHE A 129 -2.68 6.14 0.88
N CYS A 130 -2.67 6.96 -0.16
CA CYS A 130 -3.03 8.38 -0.04
C CYS A 130 -4.47 8.53 0.45
N LEU A 131 -5.43 7.81 -0.15
CA LEU A 131 -6.83 7.82 0.29
C LEU A 131 -6.95 7.38 1.75
N TYR A 132 -6.19 6.37 2.18
CA TYR A 132 -6.13 5.94 3.57
C TYR A 132 -5.66 7.07 4.50
N ASP A 133 -4.58 7.77 4.16
CA ASP A 133 -4.09 8.90 4.96
C ASP A 133 -5.09 10.06 5.02
N LEU A 134 -5.79 10.34 3.92
CA LEU A 134 -6.87 11.33 3.90
C LEU A 134 -8.01 10.91 4.82
N VAL A 135 -8.40 9.63 4.77
CA VAL A 135 -9.48 9.09 5.61
C VAL A 135 -9.14 9.19 7.08
N ILE A 136 -7.90 8.89 7.49
CA ILE A 136 -7.46 9.02 8.89
C ILE A 136 -7.73 10.44 9.40
N VAL A 137 -7.28 11.46 8.65
CA VAL A 137 -7.38 12.89 9.02
C VAL A 137 -8.83 13.35 9.25
N PHE A 138 -9.76 12.78 8.48
CA PHE A 138 -11.15 13.17 8.52
C PHE A 138 -12.01 12.36 9.51
N ARG A 139 -11.57 11.18 9.95
CA ARG A 139 -12.52 10.18 10.43
C ARG A 139 -12.39 9.80 11.91
N GLN A 140 -13.55 9.45 12.47
CA GLN A 140 -13.70 8.82 13.78
C GLN A 140 -13.99 7.30 13.64
N THR A 141 -13.09 6.53 13.02
CA THR A 141 -13.09 5.05 13.21
C THR A 141 -12.70 4.78 14.68
N PRO A 142 -13.29 3.82 15.42
CA PRO A 142 -14.18 2.70 15.04
C PRO A 142 -15.68 2.96 15.15
N ARG A 143 -16.15 4.20 15.29
CA ARG A 143 -17.58 4.50 15.53
C ARG A 143 -18.51 4.25 14.34
N SER A 144 -17.97 3.84 13.19
CA SER A 144 -18.73 3.57 11.97
C SER A 144 -18.55 2.13 11.53
N ALA A 145 -19.64 1.47 11.15
CA ALA A 145 -19.62 0.11 10.63
C ALA A 145 -18.94 -0.03 9.25
N PHE A 146 -18.75 1.08 8.54
CA PHE A 146 -18.03 1.09 7.27
C PHE A 146 -16.53 1.20 7.56
N LEU A 147 -15.75 0.12 7.47
CA LEU A 147 -14.33 0.12 7.86
C LEU A 147 -13.40 0.61 6.75
N LEU A 148 -13.58 1.86 6.31
CA LEU A 148 -12.92 2.39 5.13
C LEU A 148 -11.38 2.33 5.22
N ASP A 149 -10.80 2.61 6.38
CA ASP A 149 -9.37 2.55 6.63
C ASP A 149 -8.80 1.12 6.57
N ASP A 150 -9.44 0.14 7.23
CA ASP A 150 -9.07 -1.27 7.09
C ASP A 150 -9.19 -1.72 5.61
N MET A 151 -10.29 -1.38 4.94
CA MET A 151 -10.50 -1.72 3.52
C MET A 151 -9.42 -1.15 2.61
N LEU A 152 -9.08 0.13 2.76
CA LEU A 152 -8.06 0.78 1.94
C LEU A 152 -6.68 0.15 2.15
N LEU A 153 -6.32 -0.23 3.37
CA LEU A 153 -5.07 -0.95 3.64
C LEU A 153 -5.07 -2.34 2.97
N HIS A 154 -6.14 -3.11 3.11
CA HIS A 154 -6.24 -4.42 2.46
C HIS A 154 -6.17 -4.32 0.94
N LEU A 155 -6.83 -3.33 0.34
CA LEU A 155 -6.81 -3.08 -1.11
C LEU A 155 -5.43 -2.60 -1.58
N ALA A 156 -4.75 -1.74 -0.80
CA ALA A 156 -3.42 -1.25 -1.15
C ALA A 156 -2.35 -2.35 -1.18
N LEU A 157 -2.57 -3.46 -0.48
CA LEU A 157 -1.71 -4.64 -0.49
C LEU A 157 -1.93 -5.57 -1.69
N VAL A 158 -3.09 -5.49 -2.37
CA VAL A 158 -3.42 -6.35 -3.51
C VAL A 158 -2.41 -6.21 -4.66
N PRO A 159 -2.00 -5.00 -5.08
CA PRO A 159 -0.94 -4.84 -6.07
C PRO A 159 0.35 -5.58 -5.75
N GLY A 160 0.81 -5.51 -4.49
CA GLY A 160 2.02 -6.21 -4.04
C GLY A 160 1.86 -7.73 -4.05
N GLY A 161 0.72 -8.24 -3.58
CA GLY A 161 0.44 -9.69 -3.62
C GLY A 161 0.37 -10.24 -5.04
N LEU A 162 -0.21 -9.49 -5.98
CA LEU A 162 -0.22 -9.85 -7.39
C LEU A 162 1.19 -9.84 -7.97
N SER A 163 2.00 -8.82 -7.70
CA SER A 163 3.39 -8.80 -8.17
C SER A 163 4.22 -9.97 -7.64
N LEU A 164 4.01 -10.40 -6.39
CA LEU A 164 4.67 -11.59 -5.85
C LEU A 164 4.33 -12.85 -6.66
N LEU A 165 3.05 -13.04 -7.02
CA LEU A 165 2.63 -14.11 -7.94
C LEU A 165 3.31 -13.96 -9.30
N GLY A 166 3.40 -12.73 -9.82
CA GLY A 166 4.10 -12.42 -11.07
C GLY A 166 5.57 -12.84 -11.07
N TYR A 167 6.28 -12.60 -9.97
CA TYR A 167 7.67 -13.02 -9.81
C TYR A 167 7.81 -14.55 -9.75
N LEU A 168 6.96 -15.22 -8.97
CA LEU A 168 7.03 -16.67 -8.79
C LEU A 168 6.64 -17.44 -10.05
N LEU A 169 5.70 -16.91 -10.83
CA LEU A 169 5.20 -17.55 -12.05
C LEU A 169 5.92 -17.08 -13.33
N GLY A 170 6.77 -16.04 -13.23
CA GLY A 170 7.33 -15.36 -14.40
C GLY A 170 6.25 -14.73 -15.28
N ASN A 171 5.16 -14.22 -14.68
CA ASN A 171 4.02 -13.67 -15.39
C ASN A 171 4.12 -12.13 -15.49
N PRO A 172 4.43 -11.56 -16.66
CA PRO A 172 4.62 -10.11 -16.83
C PRO A 172 3.34 -9.30 -16.57
N THR A 173 2.16 -9.89 -16.77
CA THR A 173 0.87 -9.24 -16.50
C THR A 173 0.76 -8.85 -15.03
N TYR A 174 1.14 -9.77 -14.14
CA TYR A 174 1.08 -9.56 -12.69
C TYR A 174 2.17 -8.62 -12.17
N LEU A 175 3.30 -8.55 -12.86
CA LEU A 175 4.33 -7.55 -12.60
C LEU A 175 3.95 -6.14 -13.08
N SER A 176 2.80 -5.98 -13.73
CA SER A 176 2.39 -4.73 -14.39
C SER A 176 3.43 -4.27 -15.42
N VAL A 177 4.08 -5.22 -16.11
CA VAL A 177 5.05 -4.91 -17.16
C VAL A 177 4.32 -4.45 -18.42
N HIS A 178 4.72 -3.29 -18.92
CA HIS A 178 4.18 -2.68 -20.14
C HIS A 178 5.19 -2.82 -21.28
N ALA A 179 5.18 -1.87 -22.24
CA ALA A 179 6.11 -1.86 -23.36
C ALA A 179 7.59 -1.81 -22.93
N ASP A 180 7.87 -1.22 -21.76
CA ASP A 180 9.18 -1.20 -21.12
C ASP A 180 9.24 -2.25 -19.99
N PRO A 181 10.12 -3.28 -20.08
CA PRO A 181 10.30 -4.30 -19.04
C PRO A 181 10.67 -3.76 -17.65
N ARG A 182 11.22 -2.54 -17.61
CA ARG A 182 11.62 -1.85 -16.37
C ARG A 182 10.43 -1.28 -15.62
N VAL A 183 9.36 -0.93 -16.34
CA VAL A 183 8.12 -0.38 -15.78
C VAL A 183 7.26 -1.53 -15.28
N GLY A 184 7.43 -1.88 -14.01
CA GLY A 184 6.67 -2.91 -13.31
C GLY A 184 6.92 -2.78 -11.80
N ILE A 185 6.35 -3.67 -11.00
CA ILE A 185 6.62 -3.69 -9.56
C ILE A 185 7.88 -4.50 -9.28
N SER A 186 8.91 -3.86 -8.72
CA SER A 186 10.16 -4.53 -8.35
C SER A 186 10.11 -5.19 -6.96
N VAL A 187 10.98 -6.16 -6.67
CA VAL A 187 11.09 -6.77 -5.33
C VAL A 187 11.39 -5.72 -4.25
N LEU A 188 12.30 -4.79 -4.54
CA LEU A 188 12.59 -3.69 -3.62
C LEU A 188 11.36 -2.81 -3.42
N GLU A 189 10.65 -2.45 -4.50
CA GLU A 189 9.42 -1.66 -4.43
C GLU A 189 8.33 -2.34 -3.58
N MET A 190 8.10 -3.64 -3.77
CA MET A 190 7.20 -4.43 -2.91
C MET A 190 7.61 -4.35 -1.44
N GLY A 191 8.91 -4.50 -1.14
CA GLY A 191 9.44 -4.39 0.22
C GLY A 191 9.18 -3.03 0.85
N LEU A 192 9.39 -1.94 0.10
CA LEU A 192 9.13 -0.58 0.57
C LEU A 192 7.63 -0.32 0.81
N MET A 193 6.76 -0.79 -0.08
CA MET A 193 5.30 -0.68 0.11
C MET A 193 4.80 -1.53 1.29
N ALA A 194 5.35 -2.73 1.47
CA ALA A 194 5.04 -3.57 2.63
C ALA A 194 5.48 -2.89 3.94
N LEU A 195 6.66 -2.27 3.94
CA LEU A 195 7.15 -1.50 5.07
C LEU A 195 6.25 -0.29 5.38
N TYR A 196 5.77 0.40 4.33
CA TYR A 196 4.80 1.49 4.48
C TYR A 196 3.50 1.03 5.10
N ALA A 197 2.95 -0.09 4.62
CA ALA A 197 1.72 -0.69 5.13
C ALA A 197 1.86 -1.13 6.59
N ALA A 198 3.00 -1.73 6.97
CA ALA A 198 3.29 -2.08 8.35
C ALA A 198 3.33 -0.82 9.24
N GLY A 199 3.99 0.25 8.79
CA GLY A 199 4.01 1.53 9.48
C GLY A 199 2.61 2.12 9.65
N ALA A 200 1.78 2.08 8.60
CA ALA A 200 0.41 2.54 8.60
C ALA A 200 -0.44 1.79 9.65
N VAL A 201 -0.38 0.45 9.62
CA VAL A 201 -1.09 -0.44 10.55
C VAL A 201 -0.70 -0.17 12.01
N VAL A 202 0.60 -0.02 12.29
CA VAL A 202 1.09 0.24 13.66
C VAL A 202 0.76 1.66 14.13
N SER A 203 0.76 2.64 13.20
CA SER A 203 0.48 4.04 13.49
C SER A 203 -1.00 4.38 13.69
N ASN A 204 -1.91 3.44 13.37
CA ASN A 204 -3.34 3.63 13.52
C ASN A 204 -3.89 2.66 14.59
N PRO A 205 -4.00 3.10 15.86
CA PRO A 205 -4.54 2.28 16.93
C PRO A 205 -6.06 2.10 16.83
N ARG A 206 -6.74 2.86 15.96
CA ARG A 206 -8.19 2.89 15.82
C ARG A 206 -8.72 1.93 14.76
N LEU A 207 -7.84 1.18 14.08
CA LEU A 207 -8.25 0.12 13.16
C LEU A 207 -9.16 -0.88 13.87
N PHE A 208 -10.25 -1.23 13.19
CA PHE A 208 -11.15 -2.26 13.70
C PHE A 208 -10.42 -3.59 13.89
N LEU A 209 -9.46 -3.90 13.00
CA LEU A 209 -8.63 -5.10 13.08
C LEU A 209 -8.00 -5.28 14.46
N TRP A 210 -7.48 -4.22 15.10
CA TRP A 210 -6.87 -4.34 16.42
C TRP A 210 -7.86 -4.75 17.50
N GLY A 211 -9.05 -4.13 17.53
CA GLY A 211 -10.12 -4.52 18.46
C GLY A 211 -10.62 -5.94 18.20
N PHE A 212 -10.74 -6.33 16.93
CA PHE A 212 -11.13 -7.68 16.54
C PHE A 212 -10.11 -8.74 17.00
N LEU A 213 -8.81 -8.50 16.79
CA LEU A 213 -7.74 -9.43 17.21
C LEU A 213 -7.56 -9.48 18.73
N ALA A 214 -7.85 -8.38 19.44
CA ALA A 214 -7.75 -8.31 20.89
C ALA A 214 -8.89 -9.05 21.61
N SER A 215 -10.07 -9.16 20.99
CA SER A 215 -11.27 -9.72 21.64
C SER A 215 -11.27 -11.25 21.83
N GLY A 216 -10.33 -11.99 21.22
CA GLY A 216 -10.17 -13.41 21.54
C GLY A 216 -9.23 -14.19 20.61
N TRP A 217 -8.81 -15.38 21.04
CA TRP A 217 -7.95 -16.28 20.26
C TRP A 217 -8.64 -16.77 18.97
N THR A 218 -9.94 -17.08 19.04
CA THR A 218 -10.73 -17.50 17.88
C THR A 218 -10.68 -16.45 16.76
N ASN A 219 -10.78 -15.17 17.09
CA ASN A 219 -10.72 -14.08 16.10
C ASN A 219 -9.34 -14.01 15.42
N ARG A 220 -8.26 -14.27 16.16
CA ARG A 220 -6.90 -14.35 15.59
C ARG A 220 -6.77 -15.50 14.61
N LEU A 221 -7.33 -16.68 14.94
CA LEU A 221 -7.34 -17.83 14.03
C LEU A 221 -8.18 -17.56 12.78
N VAL A 222 -9.38 -16.97 12.94
CA VAL A 222 -10.23 -16.60 11.80
C VAL A 222 -9.53 -15.60 10.90
N PHE A 223 -8.93 -14.54 11.46
CA PHE A 223 -8.19 -13.57 10.68
C PHE A 223 -6.96 -14.19 9.99
N ALA A 224 -6.22 -15.05 10.68
CA ALA A 224 -5.09 -15.77 10.09
C ALA A 224 -5.55 -16.65 8.91
N GLY A 225 -6.70 -17.31 9.02
CA GLY A 225 -7.32 -18.07 7.93
C GLY A 225 -7.73 -17.19 6.75
N LEU A 226 -8.35 -16.04 7.01
CA LEU A 226 -8.72 -15.06 5.97
C LEU A 226 -7.50 -14.49 5.26
N PHE A 227 -6.47 -14.11 6.02
CA PHE A 227 -5.20 -13.61 5.49
C PHE A 227 -4.48 -14.68 4.66
N ALA A 228 -4.44 -15.93 5.14
CA ALA A 228 -3.90 -17.06 4.38
C ALA A 228 -4.71 -17.30 3.10
N ASN A 229 -6.03 -17.20 3.14
CA ASN A 229 -6.87 -17.31 1.95
C ASN A 229 -6.62 -16.18 0.94
N GLN A 230 -6.33 -14.97 1.42
CA GLN A 230 -6.06 -13.81 0.57
C GLN A 230 -4.68 -13.88 -0.11
N PHE A 231 -3.63 -14.34 0.58
CA PHE A 231 -2.25 -14.23 0.08
C PHE A 231 -1.52 -15.56 -0.10
N VAL A 232 -1.86 -16.60 0.67
CA VAL A 232 -1.20 -17.92 0.62
C VAL A 232 -1.92 -18.87 -0.32
N ALA A 233 -3.25 -18.95 -0.28
CA ALA A 233 -4.02 -19.83 -1.16
C ALA A 233 -3.77 -19.57 -2.66
N PRO A 234 -3.67 -18.31 -3.14
CA PRO A 234 -3.29 -18.03 -4.52
C PRO A 234 -1.93 -18.60 -4.89
N LEU A 235 -0.95 -18.54 -3.99
CA LEU A 235 0.39 -19.08 -4.19
C LEU A 235 0.35 -20.61 -4.30
N VAL A 236 -0.42 -21.27 -3.43
CA VAL A 236 -0.58 -22.73 -3.47
C VAL A 236 -1.25 -23.15 -4.78
N VAL A 237 -2.31 -22.45 -5.19
CA VAL A 237 -3.00 -22.73 -6.47
C VAL A 237 -2.06 -22.50 -7.65
N ALA A 238 -1.29 -21.41 -7.63
CA ALA A 238 -0.27 -21.11 -8.63
C ALA A 238 0.77 -22.23 -8.74
N LEU A 239 1.28 -22.75 -7.62
CA LEU A 239 2.29 -23.81 -7.60
C LEU A 239 1.75 -25.16 -8.08
N ILE A 240 0.46 -25.45 -7.87
CA ILE A 240 -0.15 -26.75 -8.23
C ILE A 240 -0.66 -26.74 -9.68
N PHE A 241 -1.25 -25.63 -10.13
CA PHE A 241 -2.05 -25.59 -11.36
C PHE A 241 -1.48 -24.70 -12.46
N SER A 242 -0.53 -23.81 -12.17
CA SER A 242 -0.06 -22.83 -13.16
C SER A 242 1.26 -23.25 -13.79
N GLY A 243 1.30 -23.25 -15.13
CA GLY A 243 2.54 -23.38 -15.89
C GLY A 243 3.33 -22.07 -15.88
N THR A 244 4.64 -22.15 -15.65
CA THR A 244 5.53 -20.98 -15.68
C THR A 244 5.51 -20.28 -17.05
N GLY A 245 5.50 -18.94 -17.07
CA GLY A 245 5.59 -18.15 -18.29
C GLY A 245 4.28 -17.95 -19.06
N GLY A 246 3.13 -18.30 -18.47
CA GLY A 246 1.81 -17.98 -19.01
C GLY A 246 1.61 -16.47 -19.19
N LYS A 247 0.98 -16.07 -20.30
CA LYS A 247 0.57 -14.67 -20.54
C LYS A 247 -0.89 -14.50 -20.13
N GLY A 248 -1.16 -13.66 -19.13
CA GLY A 248 -2.51 -13.31 -18.70
C GLY A 248 -2.91 -13.87 -17.33
N PRO A 249 -4.15 -13.57 -16.88
CA PRO A 249 -4.63 -13.97 -15.56
C PRO A 249 -4.94 -15.48 -15.48
N GLY A 250 -4.32 -16.19 -14.54
CA GLY A 250 -4.64 -17.56 -14.18
C GLY A 250 -5.67 -17.68 -13.04
N ILE A 251 -5.94 -18.92 -12.64
CA ILE A 251 -6.91 -19.28 -11.59
C ILE A 251 -6.52 -18.65 -10.24
N GLU A 252 -5.23 -18.53 -9.97
CA GLU A 252 -4.67 -17.89 -8.79
C GLU A 252 -5.16 -16.45 -8.58
N LEU A 253 -5.40 -15.69 -9.64
CA LEU A 253 -5.97 -14.33 -9.53
C LEU A 253 -7.40 -14.39 -8.98
N PHE A 254 -8.23 -15.30 -9.49
CA PHE A 254 -9.61 -15.44 -9.03
C PHE A 254 -9.66 -15.89 -7.56
N VAL A 255 -8.75 -16.76 -7.16
CA VAL A 255 -8.60 -17.19 -5.76
C VAL A 255 -8.19 -16.01 -4.88
N MET A 256 -7.24 -15.18 -5.33
CA MET A 256 -6.84 -13.98 -4.60
C MET A 256 -8.00 -13.00 -4.45
N LEU A 257 -8.71 -12.71 -5.55
CA LEU A 257 -9.87 -11.80 -5.54
C LEU A 257 -11.00 -12.32 -4.65
N ALA A 258 -11.28 -13.62 -4.69
CA ALA A 258 -12.23 -14.24 -3.78
C ALA A 258 -11.79 -14.04 -2.32
N GLY A 259 -10.51 -14.27 -2.01
CA GLY A 259 -9.96 -14.03 -0.66
C GLY A 259 -10.07 -12.59 -0.19
N VAL A 260 -9.80 -11.61 -1.08
CA VAL A 260 -9.99 -10.18 -0.80
C VAL A 260 -11.46 -9.88 -0.48
N VAL A 261 -12.39 -10.32 -1.34
CA VAL A 261 -13.83 -10.09 -1.17
C VAL A 261 -14.33 -10.73 0.12
N THR A 262 -13.93 -11.97 0.42
CA THR A 262 -14.31 -12.66 1.65
C THR A 262 -13.79 -11.92 2.88
N THR A 263 -12.52 -11.51 2.88
CA THR A 263 -11.91 -10.81 4.02
C THR A 263 -12.61 -9.47 4.29
N ILE A 264 -12.79 -8.65 3.26
CA ILE A 264 -13.46 -7.35 3.39
C ILE A 264 -14.92 -7.53 3.84
N SER A 265 -15.65 -8.45 3.22
CA SER A 265 -17.06 -8.70 3.56
C SER A 265 -17.21 -9.19 5.00
N PHE A 266 -16.32 -10.08 5.44
CA PHE A 266 -16.31 -10.57 6.82
C PHE A 266 -16.08 -9.44 7.82
N LEU A 267 -15.04 -8.61 7.61
CA LEU A 267 -14.72 -7.49 8.50
C LEU A 267 -15.88 -6.49 8.58
N LEU A 268 -16.51 -6.15 7.45
CA LEU A 268 -17.67 -5.26 7.40
C LEU A 268 -18.89 -5.84 8.13
N LEU A 269 -19.16 -7.13 8.00
CA LEU A 269 -20.26 -7.79 8.71
C LEU A 269 -20.00 -7.81 10.22
N GLN A 270 -18.78 -8.12 10.66
CA GLN A 270 -18.41 -8.11 12.07
C GLN A 270 -18.52 -6.71 12.68
N ALA A 271 -18.06 -5.67 11.98
CA ALA A 271 -18.24 -4.29 12.43
C ALA A 271 -19.72 -3.90 12.56
N ARG A 272 -20.57 -4.31 11.61
CA ARG A 272 -22.02 -4.08 11.71
C ARG A 272 -22.66 -4.76 12.91
N VAL A 273 -22.25 -6.00 13.22
CA VAL A 273 -22.76 -6.72 14.38
C VAL A 273 -22.35 -6.03 15.68
N GLN A 274 -21.10 -5.61 15.81
CA GLN A 274 -20.62 -4.90 17.01
C GLN A 274 -21.37 -3.58 17.23
N VAL A 275 -21.61 -2.78 16.18
CA VAL A 275 -22.39 -1.55 16.29
C VAL A 275 -23.83 -1.82 16.75
N ARG A 276 -24.46 -2.89 16.27
CA ARG A 276 -25.82 -3.28 16.68
C ARG A 276 -25.90 -3.77 18.13
N GLN A 277 -24.83 -4.35 18.67
CA GLN A 277 -24.80 -4.82 20.06
C GLN A 277 -24.51 -3.70 21.06
N ALA A 278 -23.91 -2.60 20.59
CA ALA A 278 -23.54 -1.45 21.42
C ALA A 278 -24.62 -0.36 21.50
N GLY A 279 -25.68 -0.44 20.68
CA GLY A 279 -26.84 0.46 20.69
C GLY A 279 -28.09 -0.26 21.15
#